data_AF-A0A928H7D3-F1
#
_entry.id   AF-A0A928H7D3-F1
#
_cell.length_a   1.000
_cell.length_b   1.000
_cell.length_c   1.000
_cell.angle_alpha   90.00
_cell.angle_beta   90.00
_cell.angle_gamma   90.00
#
_symmetry.space_group_name_H-M   'P 1'
#
loop_
_entity.id
_entity.type
_entity.pdbx_description
1 polymer ?
#
loop_
_entity_poly.entity_id
_entity_poly.type
_entity_poly.pdbx_seq_one_letter_code
_entity_poly.pdbx_strand_id
1 'polypeptide(L)'
;DDFSAHLNFAVPIYPAYVADDGVTGPNARGGDGAAILPEFKFDSKTPPMFMLHGDKDRYSPMASVLIYTELHKRKIPAQLFVYGNVSHGLGNTPNAKGWQRRITDWFDSIGF
;
A
#
# COMPACT_ATOMS: atom_id res chain seq x y z
N ASP A 1 -8.52 -24.72 -17.78
CA ASP A 1 -8.87 -24.94 -16.37
C ASP A 1 -10.14 -24.13 -16.08
N ASP A 2 -10.92 -24.51 -15.06
CA ASP A 2 -12.23 -23.89 -14.77
C ASP A 2 -12.19 -22.94 -13.56
N PHE A 3 -11.01 -22.66 -13.01
CA PHE A 3 -10.83 -21.74 -11.89
C PHE A 3 -10.30 -20.39 -12.37
N SER A 4 -10.93 -19.31 -11.92
CA SER A 4 -10.48 -17.95 -12.20
C SER A 4 -9.15 -17.66 -11.51
N ALA A 5 -8.15 -17.18 -12.25
CA ALA A 5 -6.88 -16.69 -11.70
C ALA A 5 -6.99 -15.26 -11.10
N HIS A 6 -8.21 -14.84 -10.74
CA HIS A 6 -8.48 -13.52 -10.20
C HIS A 6 -8.06 -13.42 -8.73
N LEU A 7 -7.38 -12.34 -8.35
CA LEU A 7 -6.98 -12.08 -6.98
C LEU A 7 -8.18 -11.65 -6.15
N ASN A 8 -8.41 -12.28 -4.99
CA ASN A 8 -9.50 -11.88 -4.08
C ASN A 8 -9.15 -10.65 -3.23
N PHE A 9 -7.88 -10.43 -2.94
CA PHE A 9 -7.36 -9.33 -2.14
C PHE A 9 -5.88 -9.08 -2.47
N ALA A 10 -5.36 -7.92 -2.09
CA ALA A 10 -3.92 -7.66 -2.07
C ALA A 10 -3.51 -6.96 -0.76
N VAL A 11 -2.29 -7.25 -0.29
CA VAL A 11 -1.74 -6.63 0.92
C VAL A 11 -0.37 -5.99 0.61
N PRO A 12 -0.31 -4.82 -0.05
CA PRO A 12 0.96 -4.14 -0.31
C PRO A 12 1.52 -3.57 1.00
N ILE A 13 2.71 -4.01 1.39
CA ILE A 13 3.41 -3.57 2.60
C ILE A 13 4.62 -2.75 2.16
N TYR A 14 4.67 -1.47 2.54
CA TYR A 14 5.70 -0.47 2.17
C TYR A 14 6.11 -0.53 0.68
N PRO A 15 5.16 -0.45 -0.27
CA PRO A 15 5.48 -0.57 -1.68
C PRO A 15 6.42 0.55 -2.13
N ALA A 16 7.51 0.16 -2.79
CA ALA A 16 8.48 1.07 -3.40
C ALA A 16 8.23 1.18 -4.93
N TYR A 17 8.77 2.24 -5.55
CA TYR A 17 8.76 2.43 -7.01
C TYR A 17 7.35 2.54 -7.61
N VAL A 18 6.41 3.08 -6.86
CA VAL A 18 5.01 3.28 -7.32
C VAL A 18 4.81 4.64 -7.97
N ALA A 19 5.57 5.64 -7.53
CA ALA A 19 5.41 7.02 -7.96
C ALA A 19 6.57 7.44 -8.88
N ASP A 20 6.34 8.49 -9.68
CA ASP A 20 7.34 9.09 -10.56
C ASP A 20 8.52 9.75 -9.81
N ASP A 21 8.39 9.90 -8.50
CA ASP A 21 9.49 10.22 -7.59
C ASP A 21 10.16 8.93 -7.10
N GLY A 22 11.43 8.73 -7.43
CA GLY A 22 12.20 7.57 -6.99
C GLY A 22 11.99 6.29 -7.81
N VAL A 23 11.68 6.37 -9.12
CA VAL A 23 11.45 5.19 -9.98
C VAL A 23 12.56 4.13 -9.89
N THR A 24 13.80 4.54 -9.71
CA THR A 24 14.97 3.65 -9.64
C THR A 24 15.71 3.74 -8.29
N GLY A 25 15.09 4.28 -7.24
CA GLY A 25 15.75 4.50 -5.96
C GLY A 25 14.83 5.08 -4.88
N PRO A 26 15.37 5.56 -3.76
CA PRO A 26 14.60 6.31 -2.78
C PRO A 26 13.94 7.55 -3.40
N ASN A 27 12.81 7.96 -2.84
CA ASN A 27 12.09 9.17 -3.23
C ASN A 27 12.97 10.40 -2.99
N ALA A 28 13.20 11.22 -4.02
CA ALA A 28 14.01 12.42 -3.94
C ALA A 28 13.23 13.60 -3.33
N ARG A 29 11.90 13.62 -3.53
CA ARG A 29 10.99 14.66 -3.04
C ARG A 29 10.12 14.19 -1.88
N GLY A 30 10.37 13.01 -1.33
CA GLY A 30 9.50 12.41 -0.32
C GLY A 30 8.08 12.15 -0.82
N GLY A 31 7.87 12.05 -2.13
CA GLY A 31 6.55 11.90 -2.75
C GLY A 31 5.75 13.20 -2.92
N ASP A 32 6.33 14.37 -2.61
CA ASP A 32 5.65 15.65 -2.83
C ASP A 32 5.40 15.92 -4.31
N GLY A 33 4.14 16.21 -4.65
CA GLY A 33 3.67 16.39 -6.03
C GLY A 33 3.94 15.19 -6.93
N ALA A 34 4.14 13.99 -6.38
CA ALA A 34 4.40 12.80 -7.17
C ALA A 34 3.11 12.21 -7.75
N ALA A 35 3.20 11.68 -8.96
CA ALA A 35 2.12 10.96 -9.62
C ALA A 35 2.37 9.46 -9.58
N ILE A 36 1.29 8.68 -9.59
CA ILE A 36 1.41 7.23 -9.74
C ILE A 36 1.93 6.89 -11.14
N LEU A 37 2.86 5.94 -11.21
CA LEU A 37 3.44 5.48 -12.46
C LEU A 37 2.36 4.82 -13.35
N PRO A 38 2.39 5.03 -14.68
CA PRO A 38 1.36 4.54 -15.61
C PRO A 38 1.30 3.01 -15.72
N GLU A 39 2.35 2.31 -15.28
CA GLU A 39 2.41 0.85 -15.19
C GLU A 39 1.47 0.30 -14.12
N PHE A 40 1.12 1.10 -13.09
CA PHE A 40 0.16 0.73 -12.07
C PHE A 40 -1.26 1.02 -12.56
N LYS A 41 -1.92 -0.03 -13.05
CA LYS A 41 -3.26 0.03 -13.61
C LYS A 41 -4.29 -0.43 -12.60
N PHE A 42 -5.37 0.35 -12.48
CA PHE A 42 -6.52 0.07 -11.63
C PHE A 42 -7.78 -0.01 -12.49
N ASP A 43 -8.43 -1.16 -12.49
CA ASP A 43 -9.58 -1.52 -13.31
C ASP A 43 -10.70 -2.18 -12.48
N SER A 44 -11.75 -2.67 -13.14
CA SER A 44 -12.87 -3.35 -12.49
C SER A 44 -12.52 -4.70 -11.87
N LYS A 45 -11.35 -5.26 -12.17
CA LYS A 45 -10.82 -6.50 -11.60
C LYS A 45 -9.82 -6.24 -10.48
N THR A 46 -9.57 -4.98 -10.13
CA THR A 46 -8.68 -4.65 -9.03
C THR A 46 -9.32 -5.06 -7.71
N PRO A 47 -8.63 -5.87 -6.88
CA PRO A 47 -9.22 -6.37 -5.65
C PRO A 47 -9.18 -5.33 -4.52
N PRO A 48 -9.94 -5.55 -3.44
CA PRO A 48 -9.74 -4.83 -2.18
C PRO A 48 -8.29 -4.91 -1.69
N MET A 49 -7.80 -3.82 -1.11
CA MET A 49 -6.41 -3.76 -0.64
C MET A 49 -6.27 -3.28 0.80
N PHE A 50 -5.34 -3.91 1.52
CA PHE A 50 -4.87 -3.45 2.82
C PHE A 50 -3.41 -3.03 2.72
N MET A 51 -3.10 -1.80 3.12
CA MET A 51 -1.77 -1.22 2.97
C MET A 51 -1.21 -0.78 4.31
N LEU A 52 0.09 -1.02 4.50
CA LEU A 52 0.87 -0.54 5.64
C LEU A 52 2.12 0.18 5.13
N HIS A 53 2.51 1.28 5.76
CA HIS A 53 3.76 1.97 5.42
C HIS A 53 4.36 2.66 6.65
N GLY A 54 5.68 2.81 6.69
CA GLY A 54 6.36 3.69 7.64
C GLY A 54 6.39 5.15 7.17
N ASP A 55 6.14 6.09 8.07
CA ASP A 55 6.17 7.54 7.78
C ASP A 55 7.57 8.08 7.42
N LYS A 56 8.62 7.42 7.92
CA LYS A 56 10.03 7.74 7.63
C LYS A 56 10.64 6.81 6.59
N ASP A 57 9.81 6.07 5.85
CA ASP A 57 10.28 5.27 4.75
C ASP A 57 10.88 6.15 3.65
N ARG A 58 12.10 5.80 3.22
CA ARG A 58 12.81 6.51 2.16
C ARG A 58 12.14 6.34 0.79
N TYR A 59 11.27 5.35 0.64
CA TYR A 59 10.42 5.15 -0.55
C TYR A 59 9.05 5.82 -0.43
N SER A 60 8.90 6.67 0.59
CA SER A 60 7.74 7.51 0.91
C SER A 60 6.41 6.77 1.11
N PRO A 61 5.71 7.02 2.23
CA PRO A 61 4.34 6.52 2.40
C PRO A 61 3.36 7.10 1.37
N MET A 62 3.73 8.19 0.67
CA MET A 62 2.90 8.78 -0.37
C MET A 62 2.59 7.82 -1.52
N ALA A 63 3.47 6.84 -1.81
CA ALA A 63 3.17 5.75 -2.73
C ALA A 63 1.87 5.00 -2.34
N SER A 64 1.73 4.66 -1.05
CA SER A 64 0.53 4.00 -0.53
C SER A 64 -0.69 4.93 -0.52
N VAL A 65 -0.50 6.23 -0.28
CA VAL A 65 -1.58 7.24 -0.36
C VAL A 65 -2.10 7.36 -1.80
N LEU A 66 -1.21 7.34 -2.80
CA LEU A 66 -1.60 7.38 -4.21
C LEU A 66 -2.39 6.15 -4.62
N ILE A 67 -1.96 4.94 -4.22
CA ILE A 67 -2.72 3.71 -4.43
C ILE A 67 -4.10 3.82 -3.79
N TYR A 68 -4.17 4.21 -2.51
CA TYR A 68 -5.44 4.37 -1.79
C TYR A 68 -6.36 5.37 -2.50
N THR A 69 -5.81 6.47 -3.01
CA THR A 69 -6.57 7.48 -3.77
C THR A 69 -7.19 6.88 -5.03
N GLU A 70 -6.45 6.08 -5.79
CA GLU A 70 -6.97 5.44 -7.01
C GLU A 70 -8.05 4.39 -6.72
N LEU A 71 -7.89 3.62 -5.64
CA LEU A 71 -8.91 2.67 -5.17
C LEU A 71 -10.18 3.39 -4.70
N HIS A 72 -10.03 4.46 -3.91
CA HIS A 72 -11.13 5.26 -3.40
C HIS A 72 -11.96 5.89 -4.54
N LYS A 73 -11.31 6.50 -5.54
CA LYS A 73 -11.98 7.05 -6.73
C LYS A 73 -12.84 6.00 -7.46
N ARG A 74 -12.42 4.73 -7.44
CA ARG A 74 -13.11 3.60 -8.08
C ARG A 74 -14.10 2.88 -7.16
N LYS A 75 -14.26 3.36 -5.92
CA LYS A 75 -15.11 2.73 -4.89
C LYS A 75 -14.70 1.29 -4.56
N ILE A 76 -13.42 0.98 -4.72
CA ILE A 76 -12.85 -0.31 -4.32
C ILE A 76 -12.52 -0.22 -2.81
N PRO A 77 -13.02 -1.15 -1.97
CA PRO A 77 -12.72 -1.13 -0.54
C PRO A 77 -11.21 -1.18 -0.29
N ALA A 78 -10.71 -0.27 0.52
CA ALA A 78 -9.30 -0.21 0.86
C ALA A 78 -9.08 0.29 2.29
N GLN A 79 -8.00 -0.15 2.91
CA GLN A 79 -7.55 0.33 4.21
C GLN A 79 -6.06 0.66 4.16
N LEU A 80 -5.67 1.79 4.75
CA LEU A 80 -4.29 2.27 4.79
C LEU A 80 -3.91 2.62 6.22
N PHE A 81 -2.79 2.09 6.71
CA PHE A 81 -2.14 2.53 7.93
C PHE A 81 -0.74 3.06 7.64
N VAL A 82 -0.46 4.26 8.14
CA VAL A 82 0.88 4.84 8.12
C VAL A 82 1.40 4.94 9.55
N TYR A 83 2.53 4.30 9.81
CA TYR A 83 3.16 4.27 11.12
C TYR A 83 4.12 5.44 11.29
N GLY A 84 3.79 6.35 12.20
CA GLY A 84 4.62 7.51 12.53
C GLY A 84 6.02 7.11 13.02
N ASN A 85 7.05 7.80 12.51
CA ASN A 85 8.45 7.60 12.89
C ASN A 85 8.97 6.15 12.70
N VAL A 86 8.52 5.48 11.64
CA VAL A 86 8.98 4.13 11.25
C VAL A 86 9.58 4.18 9.85
N SER A 87 10.77 3.60 9.68
CA SER A 87 11.50 3.55 8.41
C SER A 87 11.06 2.37 7.52
N HIS A 88 11.76 2.18 6.40
CA HIS A 88 11.54 1.03 5.51
C HIS A 88 11.73 -0.30 6.24
N GLY A 89 10.85 -1.26 5.95
CA GLY A 89 10.77 -2.51 6.68
C GLY A 89 10.30 -2.27 8.12
N LEU A 90 8.98 -2.24 8.32
CA LEU A 90 8.30 -1.90 9.59
C LEU A 90 8.93 -2.54 10.84
N GLY A 91 9.49 -3.74 10.67
CA GLY A 91 10.16 -4.48 11.71
C GLY A 91 9.23 -4.73 12.90
N ASN A 92 9.80 -4.85 14.08
CA ASN A 92 9.05 -4.82 15.34
C ASN A 92 9.43 -3.57 16.15
N THR A 93 9.43 -2.41 15.49
CA THR A 93 9.69 -1.14 16.16
C THR A 93 8.62 -0.89 17.23
N PRO A 94 8.91 -0.09 18.28
CA PRO A 94 7.90 0.24 19.30
C PRO A 94 6.58 0.77 18.71
N ASN A 95 6.67 1.59 17.65
CA ASN A 95 5.51 2.22 17.02
C ASN A 95 4.75 1.31 16.05
N ALA A 96 5.42 0.31 15.46
CA ALA A 96 4.80 -0.67 14.57
C ALA A 96 4.66 -2.05 15.20
N LYS A 97 4.81 -2.18 16.53
CA LYS A 97 4.78 -3.48 17.20
C LYS A 97 3.47 -4.22 16.89
N GLY A 98 3.59 -5.46 16.43
CA GLY A 98 2.44 -6.30 16.10
C GLY A 98 1.64 -5.84 14.88
N TRP A 99 2.24 -5.08 13.95
CA TRP A 99 1.56 -4.63 12.73
C TRP A 99 0.91 -5.76 11.92
N GLN A 100 1.44 -6.98 12.02
CA GLN A 100 0.88 -8.17 11.38
C GLN A 100 -0.55 -8.48 11.86
N ARG A 101 -0.86 -8.19 13.12
CA ARG A 101 -2.22 -8.40 13.67
C ARG A 101 -3.26 -7.56 12.93
N ARG A 102 -2.89 -6.37 12.45
CA ARG A 102 -3.82 -5.54 11.67
C ARG A 102 -4.24 -6.21 10.35
N ILE A 103 -3.35 -7.00 9.75
CA ILE A 103 -3.67 -7.75 8.54
C ILE A 103 -4.68 -8.85 8.87
N THR A 104 -4.48 -9.58 9.97
CA THR A 104 -5.46 -10.60 10.39
C THR A 104 -6.80 -9.99 10.77
N ASP A 105 -6.82 -8.87 11.49
CA ASP A 105 -8.07 -8.17 11.82
C ASP A 105 -8.80 -7.69 10.56
N TRP A 106 -8.04 -7.30 9.52
CA TRP A 106 -8.63 -6.91 8.25
C TRP A 106 -9.22 -8.11 7.50
N PHE A 107 -8.53 -9.25 7.43
CA PHE A 107 -9.08 -10.47 6.86
C PHE A 107 -10.41 -10.84 7.52
N ASP A 108 -10.45 -10.86 8.85
CA ASP A 108 -11.68 -11.12 9.61
C ASP A 108 -12.79 -10.14 9.19
N SER A 109 -12.46 -8.85 9.00
CA SER A 109 -13.41 -7.80 8.62
C SER A 109 -13.98 -7.94 7.20
N ILE A 110 -13.28 -8.63 6.30
CA ILE A 110 -13.71 -8.86 4.91
C ILE A 110 -14.18 -10.29 4.67
N GLY A 111 -14.32 -11.11 5.72
CA GLY A 111 -14.88 -12.46 5.67
C GLY A 111 -13.91 -13.56 5.26
N PHE A 112 -12.62 -13.38 5.51
CA PHE A 112 -11.56 -14.39 5.37
C PHE A 112 -11.00 -14.79 6.73
#